data_AF-A0A959SZ86-F1
#
_entry.id   AF-A0A959SZ86-F1
#
_cell.length_a   1.000
_cell.length_b   1.000
_cell.length_c   1.000
_cell.angle_alpha   90.00
_cell.angle_beta   90.00
_cell.angle_gamma   90.00
#
_symmetry.space_group_name_H-M   'P 1'
#
loop_
_entity.id
_entity.type
_entity.pdbx_description
1 polymer ?
#
loop_
_entity_poly.entity_id
_entity_poly.type
_entity_poly.pdbx_seq_one_letter_code
_entity_poly.pdbx_strand_id
1 'polypeptide(L)'
;MKKNRSDSRRNFIKKMAVSAAAVATGGNVMAKENKTVHYKLKNKRPADINDNINIALIGSGGMGVQDAITALSTPGVKMVAACDLYDGRLKEAKDRWGKDLFTTRHYKEVLMRKDVDAVIVATPDHWHQQISVDAMKAGKHVYCEKPMVHSITEGPAVIQAQKETGKIFQVGSQGVSSLGNEKAKELLKEGAIGALNYAEGFWARHSPV
;
A
#
# COMPACT_ATOMS: atom_id res chain seq x y z
N MET A 1 19.36 -82.86 -11.22
CA MET A 1 19.29 -81.63 -10.37
C MET A 1 20.15 -80.57 -11.06
N LYS A 2 19.77 -79.34 -11.40
CA LYS A 2 18.65 -78.43 -11.08
C LYS A 2 18.30 -77.65 -12.37
N LYS A 3 17.01 -77.47 -12.69
CA LYS A 3 16.56 -76.55 -13.75
C LYS A 3 16.81 -75.11 -13.29
N ASN A 4 17.71 -74.38 -13.95
CA ASN A 4 17.91 -72.95 -13.74
C ASN A 4 16.64 -72.20 -14.19
N ARG A 5 15.91 -71.65 -13.23
CA ARG A 5 14.66 -70.91 -13.43
C ARG A 5 15.03 -69.48 -13.84
N SER A 6 15.29 -69.27 -15.13
CA SER A 6 15.54 -67.96 -15.72
C SER A 6 14.34 -67.03 -15.54
N ASP A 7 14.64 -65.75 -15.36
CA ASP A 7 13.75 -64.59 -15.35
C ASP A 7 12.27 -64.84 -15.60
N SER A 8 11.52 -64.95 -14.51
CA SER A 8 10.06 -64.98 -14.56
C SER A 8 9.53 -63.58 -14.87
N ARG A 9 8.53 -63.48 -15.76
CA ARG A 9 7.70 -62.27 -16.01
C ARG A 9 7.28 -61.55 -14.73
N ARG A 10 7.10 -62.29 -13.63
CA ARG A 10 6.77 -61.76 -12.30
C ARG A 10 7.86 -60.86 -11.72
N ASN A 11 9.14 -61.14 -11.97
CA ASN A 11 10.27 -60.31 -11.53
C ASN A 11 10.39 -59.03 -12.38
N PHE A 12 10.09 -59.11 -13.67
CA PHE A 12 10.04 -57.93 -14.54
C PHE A 12 8.92 -56.97 -14.13
N ILE A 13 7.71 -57.49 -13.88
CA ILE A 13 6.58 -56.68 -13.39
C ILE A 13 6.88 -56.05 -12.03
N LYS A 14 7.53 -56.79 -11.11
CA LYS A 14 7.95 -56.23 -9.82
C LYS A 14 8.96 -55.08 -10.00
N LYS A 15 9.94 -55.23 -10.89
CA LYS A 15 10.92 -54.17 -11.17
C LYS A 15 10.25 -52.94 -11.79
N MET A 16 9.35 -53.11 -12.76
CA MET A 16 8.56 -52.03 -13.36
C MET A 16 7.68 -51.30 -12.33
N ALA A 17 7.02 -52.04 -11.44
CA ALA A 17 6.18 -51.45 -10.39
C ALA A 17 6.98 -50.60 -9.39
N VAL A 18 8.18 -51.06 -9.01
CA VAL A 18 9.07 -50.30 -8.12
C VAL A 18 9.60 -49.03 -8.80
N SER A 19 9.98 -49.10 -10.07
CA SER A 19 10.44 -47.93 -10.84
C SER A 19 9.34 -46.89 -11.05
N ALA A 20 8.11 -47.31 -11.35
CA ALA A 20 6.97 -46.40 -11.50
C ALA A 20 6.61 -45.71 -10.18
N ALA A 21 6.68 -46.41 -9.06
CA ALA A 21 6.42 -45.84 -7.74
C ALA A 21 7.48 -44.78 -7.35
N ALA A 22 8.75 -44.98 -7.69
CA ALA A 22 9.83 -44.03 -7.39
C ALA A 22 9.70 -42.72 -8.21
N VAL A 23 9.24 -42.80 -9.46
CA VAL A 23 8.99 -41.61 -10.29
C VAL A 23 7.75 -40.85 -9.82
N ALA A 24 6.69 -41.57 -9.44
CA ALA A 24 5.45 -40.97 -8.94
C ALA A 24 5.62 -40.24 -7.59
N THR A 25 6.54 -40.70 -6.74
CA THR A 25 6.84 -40.03 -5.46
C THR A 25 7.90 -38.93 -5.59
N GLY A 26 8.87 -39.07 -6.50
CA GLY A 26 9.93 -38.06 -6.71
C GLY A 26 9.44 -36.77 -7.39
N GLY A 27 8.47 -36.86 -8.31
CA GLY A 27 7.94 -35.68 -9.02
C GLY A 27 7.20 -34.68 -8.14
N ASN A 28 6.64 -35.14 -7.01
CA ASN A 28 5.88 -34.29 -6.10
C ASN A 28 6.75 -33.57 -5.04
N VAL A 29 8.02 -33.95 -4.87
CA VAL A 29 8.93 -33.29 -3.91
C VAL A 29 9.55 -32.02 -4.50
N MET A 30 9.61 -31.91 -5.83
CA MET A 30 10.14 -30.72 -6.53
C MET A 30 9.06 -29.72 -6.97
N ALA A 31 7.78 -30.05 -6.81
CA ALA A 31 6.69 -29.12 -6.99
C ALA A 31 6.60 -28.22 -5.74
N LYS A 32 7.52 -27.27 -5.63
CA LYS A 32 7.38 -26.15 -4.69
C LYS A 32 6.03 -25.51 -4.99
N GLU A 33 5.06 -25.67 -4.09
CA GLU A 33 3.76 -25.02 -4.22
C GLU A 33 4.01 -23.55 -4.55
N ASN A 34 3.67 -23.13 -5.77
CA ASN A 34 3.51 -21.71 -6.08
C ASN A 34 2.27 -21.27 -5.30
N LYS A 35 2.44 -21.04 -4.00
CA LYS A 35 1.51 -20.26 -3.21
C LYS A 35 1.52 -18.88 -3.84
N THR A 36 0.54 -18.62 -4.70
CA THR A 36 0.12 -17.26 -5.00
C THR A 36 -0.18 -16.60 -3.66
N VAL A 37 0.78 -15.81 -3.19
CA VAL A 37 0.62 -15.00 -1.98
C VAL A 37 -0.34 -13.89 -2.37
N HIS A 38 -1.63 -14.13 -2.18
CA HIS A 38 -2.59 -13.04 -2.13
C HIS A 38 -2.28 -12.25 -0.87
N TYR A 39 -1.63 -11.10 -1.02
CA TYR A 39 -1.52 -10.09 0.04
C TYR A 39 -2.92 -9.50 0.28
N LYS A 40 -3.79 -10.27 0.94
CA LYS A 40 -4.95 -9.70 1.61
C LYS A 40 -4.38 -8.92 2.79
N LEU A 41 -4.44 -7.59 2.70
CA LEU A 41 -4.32 -6.72 3.88
C LEU A 41 -5.21 -7.34 4.96
N LYS A 42 -4.60 -7.84 6.04
CA LYS A 42 -5.32 -8.45 7.17
C LYS A 42 -6.07 -7.36 7.93
N ASN A 43 -7.13 -6.81 7.34
CA ASN A 43 -8.11 -6.04 8.10
C ASN A 43 -8.94 -7.04 8.93
N LYS A 44 -8.44 -7.34 10.13
CA LYS A 44 -9.15 -8.08 11.18
C LYS A 44 -10.05 -7.16 12.01
N ARG A 45 -10.75 -6.22 11.37
CA ARG A 45 -11.89 -5.56 12.02
C ARG A 45 -13.09 -5.84 11.13
N PRO A 46 -14.12 -6.56 11.62
CA PRO A 46 -15.42 -6.50 10.96
C PRO A 46 -15.79 -5.02 10.95
N ALA A 47 -15.84 -4.41 9.78
CA ALA A 47 -16.38 -3.06 9.65
C ALA A 47 -17.83 -3.17 10.06
N ASP A 48 -18.17 -2.63 11.23
CA ASP A 48 -19.57 -2.41 11.58
C ASP A 48 -20.15 -1.46 10.52
N ILE A 49 -21.42 -1.62 10.14
CA ILE A 49 -22.05 -0.83 9.07
C ILE A 49 -21.94 0.70 9.32
N ASN A 50 -21.74 1.07 10.58
CA ASN A 50 -21.59 2.45 11.06
C ASN A 50 -20.15 2.92 11.29
N ASP A 51 -19.14 2.03 11.22
CA ASP A 51 -17.72 2.35 11.52
C ASP A 51 -16.98 2.85 10.27
N ASN A 52 -17.56 3.86 9.58
CA ASN A 52 -16.88 4.47 8.44
C ASN A 52 -15.76 5.39 8.91
N ILE A 53 -14.61 5.34 8.23
CA ILE A 53 -13.55 6.34 8.34
C ILE A 53 -13.88 7.45 7.34
N ASN A 54 -14.25 8.60 7.86
CA ASN A 54 -14.56 9.77 7.07
C ASN A 54 -13.28 10.56 6.78
N ILE A 55 -12.95 10.70 5.51
CA ILE A 55 -11.76 11.40 5.05
C ILE A 55 -12.12 12.71 4.35
N ALA A 56 -11.18 13.64 4.40
CA ALA A 56 -11.23 14.85 3.61
C ALA A 56 -9.97 15.04 2.76
N LEU A 57 -10.11 15.60 1.57
CA LEU A 57 -8.98 15.92 0.68
C LEU A 57 -8.62 17.40 0.79
N ILE A 58 -7.36 17.71 1.07
CA ILE A 58 -6.81 19.07 1.05
C ILE A 58 -5.76 19.13 -0.05
N GLY A 59 -6.10 19.80 -1.16
CA GLY A 59 -5.36 19.74 -2.43
C GLY A 59 -5.99 18.72 -3.38
N SER A 60 -7.02 19.14 -4.13
CA SER A 60 -7.77 18.30 -5.07
C SER A 60 -7.18 18.33 -6.48
N GLY A 61 -5.84 18.32 -6.57
CA GLY A 61 -5.09 18.20 -7.83
C GLY A 61 -4.94 16.74 -8.29
N GLY A 62 -4.15 16.51 -9.34
CA GLY A 62 -4.02 15.18 -9.95
C GLY A 62 -3.63 14.06 -8.98
N MET A 63 -2.56 14.25 -8.19
CA MET A 63 -2.13 13.24 -7.21
C MET A 63 -3.13 13.08 -6.07
N GLY A 64 -3.58 14.19 -5.45
CA GLY A 64 -4.57 14.14 -4.37
C GLY A 64 -5.88 13.44 -4.76
N VAL A 65 -6.34 13.63 -6.00
CA VAL A 65 -7.51 12.90 -6.54
C VAL A 65 -7.22 11.41 -6.67
N GLN A 66 -6.03 11.02 -7.15
CA GLN A 66 -5.65 9.61 -7.27
C GLN A 66 -5.51 8.94 -5.90
N ASP A 67 -4.94 9.63 -4.92
CA ASP A 67 -4.82 9.14 -3.54
C ASP A 67 -6.20 8.96 -2.92
N ALA A 68 -7.10 9.93 -3.10
CA ALA A 68 -8.48 9.86 -2.65
C ALA A 68 -9.25 8.70 -3.31
N ILE A 69 -9.13 8.50 -4.63
CA ILE A 69 -9.73 7.35 -5.33
C ILE A 69 -9.22 6.04 -4.75
N THR A 70 -7.92 5.94 -4.51
CA THR A 70 -7.30 4.73 -3.95
C THR A 70 -7.80 4.49 -2.52
N ALA A 71 -7.87 5.52 -1.68
CA ALA A 71 -8.40 5.42 -0.33
C ALA A 71 -9.88 4.95 -0.33
N LEU A 72 -10.71 5.51 -1.21
CA LEU A 72 -12.13 5.15 -1.34
C LEU A 72 -12.38 3.74 -1.88
N SER A 73 -11.37 3.11 -2.50
CA SER A 73 -11.46 1.68 -2.85
C SER A 73 -11.42 0.76 -1.64
N THR A 74 -11.02 1.28 -0.47
CA THR A 74 -11.00 0.54 0.79
C THR A 74 -12.41 0.53 1.40
N PRO A 75 -12.99 -0.65 1.70
CA PRO A 75 -14.29 -0.74 2.36
C PRO A 75 -14.32 0.03 3.68
N GLY A 76 -15.40 0.80 3.90
CA GLY A 76 -15.57 1.61 5.10
C GLY A 76 -14.89 2.98 5.05
N VAL A 77 -14.36 3.43 3.91
CA VAL A 77 -13.83 4.80 3.75
C VAL A 77 -14.85 5.66 3.01
N LYS A 78 -15.12 6.87 3.51
CA LYS A 78 -16.05 7.83 2.89
C LYS A 78 -15.41 9.20 2.72
N MET A 79 -15.64 9.82 1.57
CA MET A 79 -15.23 11.20 1.33
C MET A 79 -16.32 12.14 1.85
N VAL A 80 -15.99 13.02 2.79
CA VAL A 80 -16.96 13.96 3.40
C VAL A 80 -16.65 15.43 3.09
N ALA A 81 -15.40 15.74 2.72
CA ALA A 81 -15.01 17.09 2.35
C ALA A 81 -13.86 17.14 1.34
N ALA A 82 -13.82 18.18 0.52
CA ALA A 82 -12.69 18.53 -0.33
C ALA A 82 -12.32 20.02 -0.18
N CYS A 83 -11.04 20.33 -0.28
CA CYS A 83 -10.51 21.67 -0.18
C CYS A 83 -9.49 21.92 -1.29
N ASP A 84 -9.64 23.02 -2.01
CA ASP A 84 -8.71 23.48 -3.05
C ASP A 84 -8.91 24.99 -3.27
N LEU A 85 -7.87 25.67 -3.73
CA LEU A 85 -7.93 27.09 -4.05
C LEU A 85 -8.58 27.36 -5.41
N TYR A 86 -8.70 26.35 -6.27
CA TYR A 86 -9.31 26.49 -7.59
C TYR A 86 -10.74 25.94 -7.61
N ASP A 87 -11.71 26.79 -7.92
CA ASP A 87 -13.14 26.44 -7.89
C ASP A 87 -13.50 25.31 -8.87
N GLY A 88 -12.77 25.20 -9.99
CA GLY A 88 -12.95 24.11 -10.94
C GLY A 88 -12.71 22.73 -10.30
N ARG A 89 -11.68 22.60 -9.46
CA ARG A 89 -11.39 21.36 -8.72
C ARG A 89 -12.45 21.07 -7.66
N LEU A 90 -13.00 22.10 -7.01
CA LEU A 90 -14.09 21.93 -6.05
C LEU A 90 -15.36 21.42 -6.75
N LYS A 91 -15.68 21.97 -7.93
CA LYS A 91 -16.78 21.47 -8.76
C LYS A 91 -16.55 20.03 -9.20
N GLU A 92 -15.36 19.71 -9.72
CA GLU A 92 -15.00 18.34 -10.11
C GLU A 92 -15.08 17.35 -8.94
N ALA A 93 -14.68 17.78 -7.73
CA ALA A 93 -14.80 16.96 -6.52
C ALA A 93 -16.27 16.63 -6.20
N LYS A 94 -17.19 17.60 -6.31
CA LYS A 94 -18.64 17.37 -6.15
C LYS A 94 -19.20 16.46 -7.24
N ASP A 95 -18.79 16.69 -8.49
CA ASP A 95 -19.22 15.86 -9.61
C ASP A 95 -18.74 14.40 -9.42
N ARG A 96 -17.57 14.20 -8.81
CA ARG A 96 -16.96 12.87 -8.57
C ARG A 96 -17.48 12.15 -7.34
N TRP A 97 -17.62 12.83 -6.21
CA TRP A 97 -17.88 12.20 -4.90
C TRP A 97 -19.24 12.53 -4.30
N GLY A 98 -20.04 13.37 -4.97
CA GLY A 98 -21.42 13.67 -4.58
C GLY A 98 -21.69 15.16 -4.47
N LYS A 99 -22.90 15.57 -4.87
CA LYS A 99 -23.31 16.99 -4.87
C LYS A 99 -23.33 17.62 -3.48
N ASP A 100 -23.59 16.81 -2.46
CA ASP A 100 -23.64 17.23 -1.04
C ASP A 100 -22.27 17.26 -0.37
N LEU A 101 -21.20 16.91 -1.11
CA LEU A 101 -19.83 16.99 -0.61
C LEU A 101 -19.52 18.42 -0.14
N PHE A 102 -19.03 18.55 1.08
CA PHE A 102 -18.58 19.84 1.56
C PHE A 102 -17.32 20.27 0.80
N THR A 103 -17.34 21.47 0.25
CA THR A 103 -16.20 22.03 -0.48
C THR A 103 -15.86 23.40 0.07
N THR A 104 -14.58 23.68 0.25
CA THR A 104 -14.10 24.98 0.72
C THR A 104 -12.78 25.36 0.07
N ARG A 105 -12.45 26.65 0.11
CA ARG A 105 -11.12 27.16 -0.25
C ARG A 105 -10.21 27.28 0.97
N HIS A 106 -10.73 27.03 2.17
CA HIS A 106 -10.04 27.25 3.43
C HIS A 106 -9.91 25.94 4.21
N TYR A 107 -8.71 25.34 4.20
CA TYR A 107 -8.50 24.03 4.84
C TYR A 107 -8.85 24.01 6.33
N LYS A 108 -8.73 25.14 7.04
CA LYS A 108 -9.11 25.25 8.46
C LYS A 108 -10.59 24.95 8.69
N GLU A 109 -11.47 25.23 7.73
CA GLU A 109 -12.88 24.84 7.83
C GLU A 109 -13.05 23.31 7.79
N VAL A 110 -12.25 22.61 7.00
CA VAL A 110 -12.19 21.13 7.03
C VAL A 110 -11.72 20.64 8.39
N LEU A 111 -10.71 21.28 8.99
CA LEU A 111 -10.16 20.87 10.28
C LEU A 111 -11.15 21.05 11.44
N MET A 112 -12.03 22.06 11.36
CA MET A 112 -13.07 22.32 12.36
C MET A 112 -14.23 21.31 12.31
N ARG A 113 -14.35 20.53 11.24
CA ARG A 113 -15.41 19.53 11.09
C ARG A 113 -15.21 18.34 12.01
N LYS A 114 -16.20 18.05 12.86
CA LYS A 114 -16.15 16.93 13.81
C LYS A 114 -16.31 15.56 13.13
N ASP A 115 -16.94 15.52 11.96
CA ASP A 115 -17.19 14.31 11.19
C ASP A 115 -16.01 13.87 10.32
N VAL A 116 -14.90 14.64 10.28
CA VAL A 116 -13.67 14.26 9.57
C VAL A 116 -12.74 13.54 10.54
N ASP A 117 -12.35 12.30 10.22
CA ASP A 117 -11.42 11.48 11.02
C ASP A 117 -9.97 11.64 10.55
N ALA A 118 -9.77 11.73 9.24
CA ALA A 118 -8.45 11.85 8.61
C ALA A 118 -8.45 12.82 7.43
N VAL A 119 -7.29 13.39 7.13
CA VAL A 119 -7.08 14.24 5.95
C VAL A 119 -6.00 13.64 5.04
N ILE A 120 -6.23 13.77 3.74
CA ILE A 120 -5.20 13.62 2.71
C ILE A 120 -4.69 15.02 2.40
N VAL A 121 -3.41 15.28 2.64
CA VAL A 121 -2.72 16.54 2.33
C VAL A 121 -1.92 16.32 1.05
N ALA A 122 -2.42 16.88 -0.05
CA ALA A 122 -1.87 16.77 -1.40
C ALA A 122 -1.76 18.14 -2.08
N THR A 123 -1.36 19.15 -1.30
CA THR A 123 -1.06 20.51 -1.74
C THR A 123 0.34 20.59 -2.36
N PRO A 124 0.81 21.76 -2.80
CA PRO A 124 2.25 21.96 -2.97
C PRO A 124 3.02 21.66 -1.66
N ASP A 125 4.25 21.19 -1.81
CA ASP A 125 5.12 20.69 -0.75
C ASP A 125 5.39 21.70 0.38
N HIS A 126 5.55 22.98 0.07
CA HIS A 126 5.75 24.05 1.05
C HIS A 126 4.56 24.27 2.02
N TRP A 127 3.39 23.67 1.75
CA TRP A 127 2.25 23.68 2.67
C TRP A 127 2.12 22.41 3.52
N HIS A 128 2.85 21.35 3.19
CA HIS A 128 2.69 20.05 3.83
C HIS A 128 2.92 20.10 5.34
N GLN A 129 4.00 20.74 5.78
CA GLN A 129 4.32 20.86 7.21
C GLN A 129 3.17 21.55 7.97
N GLN A 130 2.79 22.76 7.54
CA GLN A 130 1.81 23.58 8.24
C GLN A 130 0.46 22.88 8.32
N ILE A 131 -0.07 22.40 7.19
CA ILE A 131 -1.39 21.75 7.15
C ILE A 131 -1.39 20.46 7.95
N SER A 132 -0.32 19.66 7.88
CA SER A 132 -0.21 18.42 8.63
C SER A 132 -0.17 18.64 10.14
N VAL A 133 0.63 19.61 10.60
CA VAL A 133 0.71 19.99 12.02
C VAL A 133 -0.64 20.50 12.52
N ASP A 134 -1.28 21.38 11.75
CA ASP A 134 -2.61 21.91 12.10
C ASP A 134 -3.65 20.80 12.17
N ALA A 135 -3.64 19.87 11.21
CA ALA A 135 -4.57 18.75 11.15
C ALA A 135 -4.41 17.82 12.36
N MET A 136 -3.18 17.45 12.71
CA MET A 136 -2.92 16.62 13.89
C MET A 136 -3.36 17.33 15.18
N LYS A 137 -3.06 18.64 15.31
CA LYS A 137 -3.50 19.45 16.45
C LYS A 137 -5.02 19.60 16.54
N ALA A 138 -5.72 19.61 15.39
CA ALA A 138 -7.17 19.54 15.31
C ALA A 138 -7.73 18.12 15.53
N GLY A 139 -6.88 17.16 15.90
CA GLY A 139 -7.26 15.80 16.23
C GLY A 139 -7.49 14.87 15.04
N LYS A 140 -7.00 15.23 13.85
CA LYS A 140 -7.16 14.46 12.61
C LYS A 140 -5.95 13.56 12.36
N HIS A 141 -6.20 12.38 11.80
CA HIS A 141 -5.13 11.57 11.21
C HIS A 141 -4.69 12.18 9.88
N VAL A 142 -3.44 11.95 9.47
CA VAL A 142 -2.88 12.60 8.28
C VAL A 142 -2.22 11.58 7.38
N TYR A 143 -2.63 11.57 6.12
CA TYR A 143 -1.84 11.08 5.00
C TYR A 143 -1.29 12.29 4.25
N CYS A 144 0.02 12.43 4.16
CA CYS A 144 0.67 13.58 3.53
C CYS A 144 1.45 13.12 2.31
N GLU A 145 1.15 13.67 1.13
CA GLU A 145 1.88 13.35 -0.08
C GLU A 145 3.38 13.65 0.06
N LYS A 146 4.19 12.86 -0.66
CA LYS A 146 5.63 13.10 -0.73
C LYS A 146 5.95 14.31 -1.63
N PRO A 147 6.98 15.12 -1.30
CA PRO A 147 7.83 15.00 -0.10
C PRO A 147 7.12 15.46 1.17
N MET A 148 7.45 14.88 2.32
CA MET A 148 6.80 15.19 3.61
C MET A 148 6.87 16.68 3.99
N VAL A 149 7.97 17.33 3.64
CA VAL A 149 8.30 18.72 3.93
C VAL A 149 9.09 19.31 2.76
N HIS A 150 9.09 20.63 2.64
CA HIS A 150 9.87 21.34 1.62
C HIS A 150 11.34 21.50 2.06
N SER A 151 11.57 21.79 3.34
CA SER A 151 12.90 21.89 3.94
C SER A 151 13.10 20.87 5.07
N ILE A 152 14.31 20.33 5.22
CA ILE A 152 14.67 19.40 6.30
C ILE A 152 14.39 20.02 7.68
N THR A 153 14.57 21.34 7.82
CA THR A 153 14.34 22.07 9.08
C THR A 153 12.87 22.06 9.54
N GLU A 154 11.94 21.72 8.65
CA GLU A 154 10.49 21.67 8.92
C GLU A 154 10.06 20.32 9.53
N GLY A 155 10.83 19.25 9.27
CA GLY A 155 10.54 17.90 9.72
C GLY A 155 10.35 17.73 11.24
N PRO A 156 11.20 18.33 12.10
CA PRO A 156 11.06 18.23 13.55
C PRO A 156 9.69 18.66 14.08
N ALA A 157 9.07 19.69 13.49
CA ALA A 157 7.76 20.17 13.91
C ALA A 157 6.65 19.15 13.63
N VAL A 158 6.74 18.43 12.49
CA VAL A 158 5.80 17.36 12.14
C VAL A 158 5.94 16.19 13.12
N ILE A 159 7.18 15.77 13.39
CA ILE A 159 7.47 14.68 14.34
C ILE A 159 6.99 15.04 15.74
N GLN A 160 7.23 16.28 16.18
CA GLN A 160 6.77 16.76 17.47
C GLN A 160 5.24 16.73 17.57
N ALA A 161 4.54 17.28 16.58
CA ALA A 161 3.07 17.28 16.56
C ALA A 161 2.49 15.85 16.55
N GLN A 162 3.11 14.93 15.81
CA GLN A 162 2.73 13.51 15.78
C GLN A 162 2.85 12.87 17.18
N LYS A 163 3.96 13.12 17.88
CA LYS A 163 4.21 12.61 19.24
C LYS A 163 3.26 13.21 20.28
N GLU A 164 3.04 14.53 20.22
CA GLU A 164 2.20 15.26 21.17
C GLU A 164 0.73 14.88 21.06
N THR A 165 0.23 14.73 19.82
CA THR A 165 -1.19 14.47 19.56
C THR A 165 -1.54 12.98 19.55
N GLY A 166 -0.54 12.11 19.42
CA GLY A 166 -0.71 10.68 19.22
C GLY A 166 -1.42 10.30 17.92
N LYS A 167 -1.59 11.26 17.00
CA LYS A 167 -2.28 11.02 15.72
C LYS A 167 -1.36 10.26 14.76
N ILE A 168 -1.96 9.34 14.02
CA ILE A 168 -1.30 8.68 12.88
C ILE A 168 -0.93 9.72 11.83
N PHE A 169 0.34 9.70 11.43
CA PHE A 169 0.90 10.46 10.33
C PHE A 169 1.60 9.49 9.38
N GLN A 170 1.17 9.46 8.12
CA GLN A 170 1.73 8.60 7.08
C GLN A 170 2.17 9.46 5.89
N VAL A 171 3.41 9.25 5.44
CA VAL A 171 3.90 9.88 4.19
C VAL A 171 3.46 9.02 3.00
N GLY A 172 2.98 9.65 1.94
CA GLY A 172 2.55 9.05 0.68
C GLY A 172 3.70 8.55 -0.18
N SER A 173 4.65 7.82 0.41
CA SER A 173 5.75 7.17 -0.31
C SER A 173 5.29 5.83 -0.90
N GLN A 174 4.30 5.87 -1.79
CA GLN A 174 3.64 4.68 -2.35
C GLN A 174 4.59 3.73 -3.11
N GLY A 175 5.65 4.25 -3.72
CA GLY A 175 6.62 3.44 -4.47
C GLY A 175 7.29 2.35 -3.62
N VAL A 176 7.65 2.66 -2.37
CA VAL A 176 8.27 1.69 -1.44
C VAL A 176 7.27 0.67 -0.89
N SER A 177 5.97 0.92 -1.04
CA SER A 177 4.88 0.00 -0.67
C SER A 177 4.44 -0.92 -1.83
N SER A 178 5.14 -0.89 -2.97
CA SER A 178 4.82 -1.78 -4.09
C SER A 178 5.15 -3.24 -3.78
N LEU A 179 4.36 -4.16 -4.34
CA LEU A 179 4.60 -5.62 -4.20
C LEU A 179 5.98 -6.04 -4.70
N GLY A 180 6.51 -5.35 -5.72
CA GLY A 180 7.86 -5.58 -6.22
C GLY A 180 8.93 -5.26 -5.17
N ASN A 181 8.82 -4.11 -4.50
CA ASN A 181 9.74 -3.73 -3.43
C ASN A 181 9.57 -4.59 -2.18
N GLU A 182 8.35 -5.00 -1.85
CA GLU A 182 8.09 -5.95 -0.78
C GLU A 182 8.76 -7.29 -1.06
N LYS A 183 8.61 -7.82 -2.29
CA LYS A 183 9.26 -9.08 -2.66
C LYS A 183 10.78 -8.96 -2.73
N ALA A 184 11.30 -7.86 -3.25
CA ALA A 184 12.74 -7.61 -3.26
C ALA A 184 13.33 -7.60 -1.83
N LYS A 185 12.62 -6.99 -0.87
CA LYS A 185 13.00 -7.01 0.55
C LYS A 185 12.99 -8.43 1.13
N GLU A 186 11.99 -9.25 0.82
CA GLU A 186 11.95 -10.65 1.24
C GLU A 186 13.15 -11.44 0.70
N LEU A 187 13.42 -11.35 -0.60
CA LEU A 187 14.53 -12.06 -1.25
C LEU A 187 15.90 -11.62 -0.70
N LEU A 188 16.07 -10.33 -0.44
CA LEU A 188 17.27 -9.81 0.19
C LEU A 188 17.46 -10.41 1.58
N LYS A 189 16.40 -10.48 2.39
CA LYS A 189 16.42 -11.07 3.73
C LYS A 189 16.71 -12.58 3.70
N GLU A 190 16.23 -13.28 2.68
CA GLU A 190 16.49 -14.71 2.45
C GLU A 190 17.92 -14.98 1.94
N GLY A 191 18.71 -13.95 1.64
CA GLY A 191 20.07 -14.08 1.15
C GLY A 191 20.16 -14.47 -0.33
N ALA A 192 19.11 -14.22 -1.12
CA ALA A 192 19.02 -14.65 -2.52
C ALA A 192 20.15 -14.11 -3.42
N ILE A 193 20.78 -12.99 -3.04
CA ILE A 193 21.90 -12.38 -3.78
C ILE A 193 23.23 -12.44 -3.00
N GLY A 194 23.27 -13.14 -1.86
CA GLY A 194 24.41 -13.08 -0.95
C GLY A 194 24.53 -11.73 -0.22
N ALA A 195 25.76 -11.30 0.06
CA ALA A 195 26.01 -10.02 0.71
C ALA A 195 25.78 -8.85 -0.26
N LEU A 196 24.99 -7.86 0.15
CA LEU A 196 24.76 -6.63 -0.62
C LEU A 196 26.04 -5.80 -0.69
N ASN A 197 26.62 -5.67 -1.89
CA ASN A 197 27.82 -4.88 -2.12
C ASN A 197 27.54 -3.51 -2.76
N TYR A 198 26.48 -3.40 -3.56
CA TYR A 198 26.17 -2.21 -4.33
C TYR A 198 24.66 -2.12 -4.61
N ALA A 199 24.13 -0.89 -4.61
CA ALA A 199 22.77 -0.59 -5.01
C ALA A 199 22.75 0.70 -5.83
N GLU A 200 22.03 0.69 -6.95
CA GLU A 200 21.83 1.83 -7.82
C GLU A 200 20.34 2.09 -8.01
N GLY A 201 19.94 3.35 -8.05
CA GLY A 201 18.58 3.76 -8.35
C GLY A 201 18.60 4.99 -9.25
N PHE A 202 17.78 4.99 -10.29
CA PHE A 202 17.58 6.13 -11.17
C PHE A 202 16.09 6.46 -11.25
N TRP A 203 15.78 7.76 -11.38
CA TRP A 203 14.42 8.23 -11.59
C TRP A 203 14.37 9.02 -12.91
N ALA A 204 13.85 8.40 -13.96
CA ALA A 204 13.82 9.03 -15.29
C ALA A 204 12.37 9.09 -15.81
N ARG A 205 11.77 10.29 -15.73
CA ARG A 205 10.36 10.51 -16.11
C ARG A 205 10.18 10.67 -17.63
N HIS A 206 11.24 11.04 -18.34
CA HIS A 206 11.29 11.27 -19.80
C HIS A 206 12.65 10.87 -20.39
N SER A 207 13.18 9.71 -20.02
CA SER A 207 14.42 9.25 -20.64
C SER A 207 14.15 8.88 -22.11
N PRO A 208 14.99 9.31 -23.07
CA PRO A 208 14.92 8.83 -24.45
C PRO A 208 15.55 7.44 -24.64
N VAL A 209 15.80 6.69 -23.55
CA VAL A 209 16.36 5.31 -23.62
C VAL A 209 15.33 4.30 -24.07
#